data_AF-A0A1F1UQP6-F1
#
_entry.id   AF-A0A1F1UQP6-F1
#
_cell.length_a   1.000
_cell.length_b   1.000
_cell.length_c   1.000
_cell.angle_alpha   90.00
_cell.angle_beta   90.00
_cell.angle_gamma   90.00
#
_symmetry.space_group_name_H-M   'P 1'
#
loop_
_entity.id
_entity.type
_entity.pdbx_description
1 polymer ?
#
loop_
_entity_poly.entity_id
_entity_poly.type
_entity_poly.pdbx_seq_one_letter_code
_entity_poly.pdbx_strand_id
1 'polypeptide(L)'
;MTQSTRSASLHDDTTADRLTQSAIAGTLIAVPDYVRSTPGRIFAWTAILGAYAAAVAKFDTVYEDTDHDVTAKVEEKPDTTNPKVTWGLLAGGIALNALGLRLHVVVQTKLARALERRGVKKPHTLLGAALAAVMFAALEADARVRQG
;
A
#
# COMPACT_ATOMS: atom_id res chain seq x y z
N MET A 1 -4.03 6.89 -41.50
CA MET A 1 -2.65 6.51 -41.12
C MET A 1 -2.12 7.62 -40.22
N THR A 2 -2.40 7.54 -38.92
CA THR A 2 -1.76 8.36 -37.87
C THR A 2 -1.85 7.53 -36.59
N GLN A 3 -0.70 6.99 -36.26
CA GLN A 3 -0.39 6.14 -35.13
C GLN A 3 -0.46 6.98 -33.85
N SER A 4 -1.61 7.01 -33.18
CA SER A 4 -1.80 7.74 -31.92
C SER A 4 -2.49 6.85 -30.88
N THR A 5 -1.95 5.65 -30.69
CA THR A 5 -2.44 4.66 -29.71
C THR A 5 -1.31 4.03 -28.90
N ARG A 6 -0.19 4.73 -28.66
CA ARG A 6 0.96 4.10 -27.98
C ARG A 6 1.65 4.87 -26.85
N SER A 7 1.08 5.95 -26.34
CA SER A 7 1.79 6.74 -25.30
C SER A 7 0.97 7.07 -24.05
N ALA A 8 -0.34 6.77 -24.01
CA ALA A 8 -1.20 7.11 -22.87
C ALA A 8 -1.20 6.08 -21.71
N SER A 9 -0.57 4.90 -21.86
CA SER A 9 -0.44 3.91 -20.76
C SER A 9 0.98 3.82 -20.19
N LEU A 10 1.84 4.80 -20.46
CA LEU A 10 3.26 4.75 -20.11
C LEU A 10 3.59 5.38 -18.74
N HIS A 11 2.58 5.56 -17.88
CA HIS A 11 2.82 6.07 -16.52
C HIS A 11 3.16 4.96 -15.50
N ASP A 12 2.65 3.72 -15.61
CA ASP A 12 2.32 3.02 -14.35
C ASP A 12 2.82 1.58 -14.17
N ASP A 13 3.86 1.12 -14.88
CA ASP A 13 4.35 -0.26 -14.67
C ASP A 13 5.85 -0.43 -14.92
N THR A 14 6.66 0.47 -14.36
CA THR A 14 8.12 0.32 -14.42
C THR A 14 8.63 -0.60 -13.30
N THR A 15 9.70 -1.35 -13.56
CA THR A 15 10.36 -2.15 -12.51
C THR A 15 10.76 -1.29 -11.31
N ALA A 16 11.10 -0.02 -11.55
CA ALA A 16 11.44 0.95 -10.51
C ALA A 16 10.24 1.29 -9.62
N ASP A 17 9.05 1.42 -10.19
CA ASP A 17 7.82 1.65 -9.42
C ASP A 17 7.47 0.43 -8.55
N ARG A 18 7.47 -0.77 -9.14
CA ARG A 18 7.26 -2.03 -8.39
C ARG A 18 8.27 -2.22 -7.27
N LEU A 19 9.53 -1.88 -7.52
CA LEU A 19 10.60 -1.89 -6.52
C LEU A 19 10.31 -0.89 -5.39
N THR A 20 9.85 0.31 -5.74
CA THR A 20 9.50 1.36 -4.77
C THR A 20 8.32 0.93 -3.89
N GLN A 21 7.22 0.46 -4.50
CA GLN A 21 6.04 -0.01 -3.78
C GLN A 21 6.37 -1.14 -2.80
N SER A 22 7.13 -2.13 -3.26
CA SER A 22 7.54 -3.27 -2.43
C SER A 22 8.52 -2.89 -1.32
N ALA A 23 9.48 -2.00 -1.61
CA ALA A 23 10.41 -1.48 -0.62
C ALA A 23 9.70 -0.70 0.49
N ILE A 24 8.69 0.10 0.15
CA ILE A 24 7.88 0.83 1.13
C ILE A 24 7.13 -0.13 2.04
N ALA A 25 6.48 -1.15 1.46
CA ALA A 25 5.79 -2.18 2.23
C ALA A 25 6.74 -2.83 3.25
N GLY A 26 7.94 -3.22 2.83
CA GLY A 26 8.95 -3.78 3.74
C GLY A 26 9.43 -2.80 4.81
N THR A 27 9.61 -1.54 4.46
CA THR A 27 10.08 -0.48 5.38
C THR A 27 9.08 -0.23 6.50
N LEU A 28 7.77 -0.20 6.16
CA LEU A 28 6.71 -0.04 7.16
C LEU A 28 6.73 -1.17 8.20
N ILE A 29 7.00 -2.42 7.77
CA ILE A 29 7.11 -3.55 8.68
C ILE A 29 8.35 -3.42 9.57
N ALA A 30 9.47 -2.88 9.07
CA ALA A 30 10.72 -2.81 9.82
C ALA A 30 10.71 -1.83 11.02
N VAL A 31 9.82 -0.84 11.01
CA VAL A 31 9.77 0.27 12.01
C VAL A 31 9.88 -0.17 13.49
N PRO A 32 9.18 -1.23 13.96
CA PRO A 32 9.22 -1.62 15.37
C PRO A 32 10.60 -2.01 15.91
N ASP A 33 11.53 -2.41 15.05
CA ASP A 33 12.91 -2.76 15.42
C ASP A 33 13.78 -1.52 15.71
N TYR A 34 13.41 -0.36 15.17
CA TYR A 34 14.18 0.89 15.29
C TYR A 34 13.53 1.89 16.24
N VAL A 35 12.20 1.88 16.31
CA VAL A 35 11.44 2.81 17.15
C VAL A 35 10.71 2.04 18.25
N ARG A 36 11.07 2.29 19.50
CA ARG A 36 10.52 1.56 20.66
C ARG A 36 9.18 2.13 21.14
N SER A 37 8.97 3.44 21.02
CA SER A 37 7.78 4.11 21.55
C SER A 37 6.59 4.03 20.59
N THR A 38 5.38 3.81 21.12
CA THR A 38 4.16 3.76 20.30
C THR A 38 3.90 5.05 19.53
N PRO A 39 4.00 6.25 20.14
CA PRO A 39 3.84 7.51 19.39
C PRO A 39 4.92 7.69 18.32
N GLY A 40 6.17 7.30 18.60
CA GLY A 40 7.26 7.36 17.65
C GLY A 40 7.04 6.45 16.44
N ARG A 41 6.46 5.27 16.64
CA ARG A 41 6.12 4.34 15.55
C ARG A 41 5.04 4.91 14.64
N ILE A 42 4.00 5.50 15.22
CA ILE A 42 2.94 6.18 14.45
C ILE A 42 3.55 7.28 13.60
N PHE A 43 4.36 8.15 14.20
CA PHE A 43 5.06 9.22 13.48
C PHE A 43 5.92 8.67 12.34
N ALA A 44 6.71 7.63 12.59
CA ALA A 44 7.56 7.01 11.57
C ALA A 44 6.75 6.43 10.40
N TRP A 45 5.68 5.67 10.69
CA TRP A 45 4.78 5.16 9.65
C TRP A 45 4.14 6.28 8.83
N THR A 46 3.63 7.33 9.50
CA THR A 46 3.04 8.47 8.80
C THR A 46 4.06 9.24 7.97
N ALA A 47 5.31 9.37 8.44
CA ALA A 47 6.37 10.03 7.70
C ALA A 47 6.78 9.24 6.46
N ILE A 48 6.90 7.91 6.56
CA ILE A 48 7.18 7.03 5.40
C ILE A 48 6.07 7.14 4.36
N LEU A 49 4.81 7.02 4.79
CA LEU A 49 3.67 7.13 3.88
C LEU A 49 3.54 8.53 3.27
N GLY A 50 3.75 9.58 4.08
CA GLY A 50 3.73 10.96 3.61
C GLY A 50 4.84 11.25 2.60
N ALA A 51 6.04 10.73 2.82
CA ALA A 51 7.14 10.85 1.87
C ALA A 51 6.83 10.14 0.54
N TYR A 52 6.22 8.96 0.60
CA TYR A 52 5.77 8.25 -0.60
C TYR A 52 4.68 9.03 -1.36
N ALA A 53 3.63 9.48 -0.65
CA ALA A 53 2.56 10.25 -1.25
C ALA A 53 3.08 11.55 -1.88
N ALA A 54 4.02 12.24 -1.23
CA ALA A 54 4.67 13.43 -1.78
C ALA A 54 5.50 13.11 -3.03
N ALA A 55 6.20 11.97 -3.07
CA ALA A 55 6.93 11.52 -4.24
C ALA A 55 5.98 11.26 -5.42
N VAL A 56 4.88 10.53 -5.19
CA VAL A 56 3.85 10.26 -6.22
C VAL A 56 3.22 11.55 -6.73
N ALA A 57 2.80 12.45 -5.84
CA ALA A 57 2.18 13.72 -6.23
C ALA A 57 3.14 14.63 -7.02
N LYS A 58 4.45 14.60 -6.75
CA LYS A 58 5.45 15.33 -7.54
C LYS A 58 5.53 14.84 -8.98
N PHE A 59 5.26 13.56 -9.24
CA PHE A 59 5.17 13.04 -10.60
C PHE A 59 3.81 13.31 -11.24
N ASP A 60 2.73 13.23 -10.46
CA ASP A 60 1.35 13.50 -10.90
C ASP A 60 1.17 14.95 -11.39
N THR A 61 1.67 15.93 -10.61
CA THR A 61 1.62 17.38 -10.96
C THR A 61 2.45 17.78 -12.19
N VAL A 62 3.29 16.89 -12.73
CA VAL A 62 4.05 17.12 -13.96
C VAL A 62 3.27 16.67 -15.21
N TYR A 63 2.18 15.91 -15.04
CA TYR A 63 1.38 15.32 -16.11
C TYR A 63 -0.10 15.74 -16.14
N GLU A 64 -0.55 16.67 -15.29
CA GLU A 64 -1.91 17.23 -15.33
C GLU A 64 -2.13 18.11 -16.58
N ASP A 65 -2.39 17.47 -17.72
CA ASP A 65 -3.24 17.98 -18.81
C ASP A 65 -3.84 16.78 -19.57
N THR A 66 -4.91 16.19 -19.04
CA THR A 66 -5.77 15.27 -19.80
C THR A 66 -7.19 15.32 -19.24
N ASP A 67 -8.11 15.81 -20.08
CA ASP A 67 -9.56 15.85 -19.90
C ASP A 67 -10.11 14.61 -19.17
N HIS A 68 -10.78 14.84 -18.04
CA HIS A 68 -11.55 13.81 -17.34
C HIS A 68 -12.93 13.64 -17.99
N ASP A 69 -13.04 12.69 -18.92
CA ASP A 69 -14.33 12.19 -19.39
C ASP A 69 -14.95 11.27 -18.31
N VAL A 70 -15.76 11.88 -17.44
CA VAL A 70 -16.57 11.20 -16.41
C VAL A 70 -17.78 10.50 -17.03
N THR A 71 -17.55 9.37 -17.70
CA THR A 71 -18.61 8.39 -18.05
C THR A 71 -18.44 7.10 -17.25
N ALA A 72 -18.32 7.23 -15.92
CA ALA A 72 -18.40 6.09 -15.03
C ALA A 72 -19.85 5.58 -14.97
N LYS A 73 -20.06 4.29 -15.27
CA LYS A 73 -21.31 3.58 -14.97
C LYS A 73 -21.63 3.79 -13.49
N VAL A 74 -22.80 4.36 -13.21
CA VAL A 74 -23.30 4.57 -11.85
C VAL A 74 -23.59 3.19 -11.26
N GLU A 75 -22.63 2.66 -10.51
CA GLU A 75 -22.90 1.62 -9.51
C GLU A 75 -23.99 2.14 -8.56
N GLU A 76 -24.94 1.26 -8.23
CA GLU A 76 -26.02 1.54 -7.29
C GLU A 76 -25.41 1.89 -5.93
N LYS A 77 -25.28 3.20 -5.65
CA LYS A 77 -24.75 3.67 -4.38
C LYS A 77 -25.75 3.29 -3.28
N PRO A 78 -25.26 2.78 -2.13
CA PRO A 78 -26.13 2.58 -0.98
C PRO A 78 -26.83 3.90 -0.64
N ASP A 79 -28.12 3.84 -0.28
CA ASP A 79 -28.92 5.02 0.07
C ASP A 79 -28.41 5.64 1.38
N THR A 80 -27.42 6.54 1.25
CA THR A 80 -26.78 7.29 2.33
C THR A 80 -27.66 8.43 2.86
N THR A 81 -28.88 8.61 2.33
CA THR A 81 -29.83 9.64 2.78
C THR A 81 -30.39 9.30 4.16
N ASN A 82 -30.38 8.03 4.55
CA ASN A 82 -30.75 7.58 5.89
C ASN A 82 -29.53 7.65 6.84
N PRO A 83 -29.56 8.48 7.90
CA PRO A 83 -28.44 8.61 8.84
C PRO A 83 -27.98 7.29 9.45
N LYS A 84 -28.89 6.33 9.67
CA LYS A 84 -28.56 5.02 10.24
C LYS A 84 -27.71 4.17 9.29
N VAL A 85 -27.98 4.25 7.98
CA VAL A 85 -27.20 3.53 6.95
C VAL A 85 -25.78 4.10 6.89
N THR A 86 -25.66 5.43 6.87
CA THR A 86 -24.36 6.12 6.84
C THR A 86 -23.52 5.82 8.08
N TRP A 87 -24.08 5.95 9.29
CA TRP A 87 -23.36 5.62 10.52
C TRP A 87 -23.06 4.14 10.65
N GLY A 88 -23.95 3.26 10.18
CA GLY A 88 -23.73 1.82 10.15
C GLY A 88 -22.55 1.42 9.26
N LEU A 89 -22.46 2.00 8.06
CA LEU A 89 -21.34 1.76 7.14
C LEU A 89 -20.02 2.29 7.70
N LEU A 90 -20.02 3.49 8.29
CA LEU A 90 -18.81 4.04 8.92
C LEU A 90 -18.35 3.19 10.11
N ALA A 91 -19.24 2.88 11.04
CA ALA A 91 -18.91 2.06 12.21
C ALA A 91 -18.47 0.65 11.80
N GLY A 92 -19.17 0.04 10.83
CA GLY A 92 -18.82 -1.26 10.27
C GLY A 92 -17.45 -1.26 9.61
N GLY A 93 -17.15 -0.25 8.80
CA GLY A 93 -15.84 -0.08 8.14
C GLY A 93 -14.70 0.12 9.14
N ILE A 94 -14.91 0.93 10.17
CA ILE A 94 -13.93 1.13 11.26
C ILE A 94 -13.71 -0.18 12.03
N ALA A 95 -14.78 -0.90 12.36
CA ALA A 95 -14.68 -2.17 13.09
C ALA A 95 -13.94 -3.24 12.28
N LEU A 96 -14.23 -3.37 10.98
CA LEU A 96 -13.54 -4.28 10.08
C LEU A 96 -12.06 -3.91 9.95
N ASN A 97 -11.73 -2.62 9.81
CA ASN A 97 -10.35 -2.16 9.81
C ASN A 97 -9.64 -2.49 11.13
N ALA A 98 -10.27 -2.20 12.27
CA ALA A 98 -9.69 -2.49 13.58
C ALA A 98 -9.45 -4.00 13.77
N LEU A 99 -10.35 -4.84 13.28
CA LEU A 99 -10.19 -6.30 13.30
C LEU A 99 -9.04 -6.75 12.40
N GLY A 100 -8.97 -6.23 11.17
CA GLY A 100 -7.88 -6.50 10.24
C GLY A 100 -6.52 -6.11 10.79
N LEU A 101 -6.42 -4.90 11.37
CA LEU A 101 -5.22 -4.40 12.06
C LEU A 101 -4.82 -5.31 13.23
N ARG A 102 -5.78 -5.75 14.06
CA ARG A 102 -5.49 -6.67 15.16
C ARG A 102 -4.96 -8.01 14.66
N LEU A 103 -5.57 -8.58 13.63
CA LEU A 103 -5.13 -9.86 13.06
C LEU A 103 -3.71 -9.73 12.51
N HIS A 104 -3.44 -8.64 11.79
CA HIS A 104 -2.11 -8.33 11.25
C HIS A 104 -1.05 -8.24 12.36
N VAL A 105 -1.34 -7.49 13.43
CA VAL A 105 -0.44 -7.36 14.59
C VAL A 105 -0.19 -8.71 15.25
N VAL A 106 -1.22 -9.54 15.43
CA VAL A 106 -1.08 -10.87 16.05
C VAL A 106 -0.19 -11.78 15.20
N VAL A 107 -0.42 -11.84 13.89
CA VAL A 107 0.38 -12.66 12.97
C VAL A 107 1.83 -12.20 12.97
N GLN A 108 2.07 -10.90 12.79
CA GLN A 108 3.44 -10.35 12.80
C GLN A 108 4.15 -10.59 14.12
N THR A 109 3.47 -10.38 15.25
CA THR A 109 4.07 -10.61 16.57
C THR A 109 4.46 -12.08 16.75
N LYS A 110 3.64 -13.02 16.27
CA LYS A 110 3.96 -14.46 16.33
C LYS A 110 5.16 -14.80 15.46
N LEU A 111 5.19 -14.31 14.22
CA LEU A 111 6.30 -14.52 13.29
C LEU A 111 7.60 -13.90 13.82
N ALA A 112 7.52 -12.67 14.33
CA ALA A 112 8.65 -11.97 14.91
C ALA A 112 9.21 -12.73 16.12
N ARG A 113 8.36 -13.16 17.06
CA ARG A 113 8.78 -14.01 18.19
C ARG A 113 9.40 -15.33 17.74
N ALA A 114 8.90 -15.95 16.68
CA ALA A 114 9.50 -17.17 16.15
C ALA A 114 10.91 -16.92 15.58
N LEU A 115 11.12 -15.78 14.92
CA LEU A 115 12.44 -15.35 14.44
C LEU A 115 13.39 -14.96 15.59
N GLU A 116 12.90 -14.27 16.61
CA GLU A 116 13.66 -13.95 17.83
C GLU A 116 14.15 -15.21 18.53
N ARG A 117 13.29 -16.24 18.67
CA ARG A 117 13.67 -17.55 19.23
C ARG A 117 14.75 -18.26 18.42
N ARG A 118 14.90 -17.91 17.14
CA ARG A 118 15.97 -18.39 16.23
C ARG A 118 17.21 -17.48 16.23
N GLY A 119 17.27 -16.49 17.12
CA GLY A 119 18.43 -15.59 17.27
C GLY A 119 18.43 -14.36 16.36
N VAL A 120 17.34 -14.09 15.64
CA VAL A 120 17.23 -12.89 14.79
C VAL A 120 17.10 -11.65 15.66
N LYS A 121 18.09 -10.76 15.61
CA LYS A 121 18.14 -9.51 16.40
C LYS A 121 17.13 -8.45 15.95
N LYS A 122 16.73 -8.48 14.68
CA LYS A 122 15.83 -7.52 14.02
C LYS A 122 14.73 -8.27 13.26
N PRO A 123 13.79 -8.90 13.98
CA PRO A 123 12.82 -9.80 13.40
C PRO A 123 11.88 -9.10 12.41
N HIS A 124 11.46 -7.87 12.69
CA HIS A 124 10.53 -7.14 11.81
C HIS A 124 11.23 -6.63 10.55
N THR A 125 12.52 -6.30 10.63
CA THR A 125 13.34 -5.94 9.48
C THR A 125 13.46 -7.12 8.52
N LEU A 126 13.70 -8.32 9.04
CA LEU A 126 13.76 -9.53 8.21
C LEU A 126 12.41 -9.86 7.58
N LEU A 127 11.30 -9.73 8.35
CA LEU A 127 9.96 -9.91 7.81
C LEU A 127 9.64 -8.87 6.74
N GLY A 128 10.02 -7.62 6.95
CA GLY A 128 9.85 -6.54 5.98
C GLY A 128 10.63 -6.79 4.69
N ALA A 129 11.89 -7.22 4.79
CA ALA A 129 12.70 -7.60 3.63
C ALA A 129 12.09 -8.79 2.87
N ALA A 130 11.61 -9.81 3.57
CA ALA A 130 10.94 -10.95 2.96
C ALA A 130 9.65 -10.55 2.25
N LEU A 131 8.82 -9.72 2.89
CA LEU A 131 7.59 -9.19 2.28
C LEU A 131 7.90 -8.37 1.04
N ALA A 132 8.88 -7.47 1.10
CA ALA A 132 9.30 -6.67 -0.05
C ALA A 132 9.75 -7.56 -1.21
N ALA A 133 10.57 -8.58 -0.95
CA ALA A 133 11.03 -9.51 -1.98
C ALA A 133 9.86 -10.28 -2.64
N VAL A 134 8.92 -10.79 -1.83
CA VAL A 134 7.75 -11.52 -2.33
C VAL A 134 6.83 -10.60 -3.13
N MET A 135 6.55 -9.40 -2.62
CA MET A 135 5.69 -8.42 -3.28
C MET A 135 6.31 -7.96 -4.60
N PHE A 136 7.62 -7.66 -4.63
CA PHE A 136 8.33 -7.33 -5.86
C PHE A 136 8.22 -8.45 -6.89
N ALA A 137 8.48 -9.70 -6.49
CA ALA A 137 8.39 -10.85 -7.38
C ALA A 137 6.97 -11.04 -7.93
N ALA A 138 5.93 -10.83 -7.11
CA ALA A 138 4.54 -10.92 -7.53
C ALA A 138 4.18 -9.81 -8.54
N LEU A 139 4.54 -8.56 -8.25
CA LEU A 139 4.31 -7.43 -9.15
C LEU A 139 5.07 -7.61 -10.47
N GLU A 140 6.32 -8.08 -10.41
CA GLU A 140 7.14 -8.34 -11.59
C GLU A 140 6.60 -9.49 -12.43
N ALA A 141 6.09 -10.55 -11.80
CA ALA A 141 5.44 -11.66 -12.49
C ALA A 141 4.18 -11.20 -13.23
N ASP A 142 3.34 -10.41 -12.58
CA ASP A 142 2.12 -9.86 -13.17
C ASP A 142 2.43 -8.92 -14.34
N ALA A 143 3.44 -8.07 -14.20
CA ALA A 143 3.90 -7.20 -15.27
C ALA A 143 4.38 -7.98 -16.51
N ARG A 144 5.07 -9.12 -16.31
CA ARG A 144 5.49 -9.99 -17.42
C ARG A 144 4.31 -10.64 -18.13
N VAL A 145 3.28 -11.04 -17.38
CA VAL A 145 2.05 -11.61 -17.96
C VAL A 145 1.32 -10.57 -18.81
N ARG A 146 1.26 -9.31 -18.38
CA ARG A 146 0.63 -8.23 -19.15
C ARG A 146 1.37 -7.84 -20.43
N GLN A 147 2.66 -8.16 -20.53
CA GLN A 147 3.53 -7.80 -21.65
C GLN A 147 3.71 -8.92 -22.70
N GLY A 148 3.30 -10.16 -22.39
CA GLY A 148 3.34 -11.32 -23.29
C GLY A 148 2.03 -11.53 -24.02
#